data_AF-A0A7J7S0C7-F1
#
_entry.id   AF-A0A7J7S0C7-F1
#
_cell.length_a   1.000
_cell.length_b   1.000
_cell.length_c   1.000
_cell.angle_alpha   90.00
_cell.angle_beta   90.00
_cell.angle_gamma   90.00
#
_symmetry.space_group_name_H-M   'P 1'
#
loop_
_entity.id
_entity.type
_entity.pdbx_description
1 polymer ?
#
loop_
_entity_poly.entity_id
_entity_poly.type
_entity_poly.pdbx_seq_one_letter_code
_entity_poly.pdbx_strand_id
1 'polypeptide(L)'
;MVVGAFPMAKLLYLGIRQISKPLANRIKEGARRSEFFKTYVCLPPAQLYHWAEMRAKMRLMGFNAEAVKPLNEEAAADLGAELLGEATIFLLACACIVLEYWRQRAQQRRRELQQRDAWGEMRDEVERLGLALEALQAQVQAAPTQSALDELRAEIQDLRAHSRRQDKPKAPRA
;
A
#
# COMPACT_ATOMS: atom_id res chain seq x y z
N MET A 1 9.49 -13.39 -2.60
CA MET A 1 10.30 -12.97 -3.77
C MET A 1 9.86 -11.57 -4.22
N VAL A 2 10.47 -10.51 -3.68
CA VAL A 2 10.23 -9.12 -4.12
C VAL A 2 11.39 -8.71 -5.02
N VAL A 3 11.44 -9.28 -6.22
CA VAL A 3 12.50 -8.97 -7.22
C VAL A 3 11.96 -8.10 -8.37
N GLY A 4 10.67 -7.74 -8.35
CA GLY A 4 10.02 -6.95 -9.41
C GLY A 4 10.12 -5.42 -9.29
N ALA A 5 10.44 -4.86 -8.10
CA ALA A 5 10.42 -3.41 -7.89
C ALA A 5 11.72 -2.69 -8.34
N PHE A 6 12.87 -3.35 -8.18
CA PHE A 6 14.18 -2.80 -8.50
C PHE A 6 14.44 -2.59 -10.02
N PRO A 7 13.99 -3.48 -10.92
CA PRO A 7 14.16 -3.28 -12.37
C PRO A 7 13.25 -2.19 -12.93
N MET A 8 12.00 -2.10 -12.46
CA MET A 8 11.01 -1.14 -12.97
C MET A 8 11.36 0.30 -12.59
N ALA A 9 11.81 0.53 -11.36
CA ALA A 9 12.27 1.86 -10.93
C ALA A 9 13.51 2.32 -11.73
N LYS A 10 14.43 1.39 -12.02
CA LYS A 10 15.65 1.69 -12.79
C LYS A 10 15.35 1.95 -14.26
N LEU A 11 14.42 1.20 -14.85
CA LEU A 11 13.94 1.44 -16.22
C LEU A 11 13.16 2.74 -16.33
N LEU A 12 12.34 3.08 -15.34
CA LEU A 12 11.64 4.35 -15.29
C LEU A 12 12.63 5.52 -15.17
N TYR A 13 13.62 5.43 -14.29
CA TYR A 13 14.68 6.45 -14.15
C TYR A 13 15.50 6.62 -15.44
N LEU A 14 15.90 5.52 -16.07
CA LEU A 14 16.60 5.56 -17.36
C LEU A 14 15.72 6.12 -18.47
N GLY A 15 14.45 5.70 -18.55
CA GLY A 15 13.48 6.18 -19.53
C GLY A 15 13.22 7.68 -19.41
N ILE A 16 13.02 8.18 -18.18
CA ILE A 16 12.94 9.62 -17.91
C ILE A 16 14.22 10.30 -18.41
N ARG A 17 15.40 9.85 -17.99
CA ARG A 17 16.67 10.47 -18.42
C ARG A 17 16.88 10.46 -19.94
N GLN A 18 16.45 9.39 -20.62
CA GLN A 18 16.60 9.23 -22.07
C GLN A 18 15.63 10.10 -22.87
N ILE A 19 14.43 10.36 -22.36
CA ILE A 19 13.42 11.20 -23.03
C ILE A 19 13.62 12.67 -22.67
N SER A 20 13.99 12.94 -21.42
CA SER A 20 14.17 14.28 -20.87
C SER A 20 15.21 15.10 -21.62
N LYS A 21 16.39 14.53 -21.91
CA LYS A 21 17.46 15.25 -22.63
C LYS A 21 17.07 15.64 -24.07
N PRO A 22 16.64 14.71 -24.95
CA PRO A 22 16.27 15.06 -26.31
C PRO A 22 15.01 15.93 -26.36
N LEU A 23 14.05 15.74 -25.46
CA LEU A 23 12.84 16.56 -25.41
C LEU A 23 13.14 17.99 -24.94
N ALA A 24 13.94 18.16 -23.88
CA ALA A 24 14.37 19.48 -23.45
C ALA A 24 15.18 20.20 -24.53
N ASN A 25 16.07 19.50 -25.24
CA ASN A 25 16.82 20.08 -26.35
C ASN A 25 15.90 20.47 -27.52
N ARG A 26 14.90 19.65 -27.87
CA ARG A 26 13.91 19.98 -28.91
C ARG A 26 13.02 21.16 -28.54
N ILE A 27 12.59 21.25 -27.28
CA ILE A 27 11.81 22.39 -26.78
C ILE A 27 12.67 23.65 -26.76
N LYS A 28 13.93 23.58 -26.33
CA LYS A 28 14.89 24.70 -26.39
C LYS A 28 15.12 25.18 -27.83
N GLU A 29 15.32 24.25 -28.77
CA GLU A 29 15.48 24.58 -30.19
C GLU A 29 14.20 25.19 -30.79
N GLY A 30 13.03 24.67 -30.43
CA GLY A 30 11.74 25.22 -30.84
C GLY A 30 11.45 26.61 -30.28
N ALA A 31 11.79 26.82 -29.00
CA ALA A 31 11.69 28.11 -28.33
C ALA A 31 12.59 29.17 -28.97
N ARG A 32 13.79 28.79 -29.41
CA ARG A 32 14.72 29.70 -30.11
C ARG A 32 14.27 30.09 -31.51
N ARG A 33 13.48 29.24 -32.19
CA ARG A 33 12.97 29.48 -33.55
C ARG A 33 11.69 30.31 -33.59
N SER A 34 10.96 30.43 -32.48
CA SER A 34 9.69 31.14 -32.42
C SER A 34 9.82 32.41 -31.59
N GLU A 35 9.71 33.56 -32.25
CA GLU A 35 9.68 34.87 -31.59
C GLU A 35 8.49 35.00 -30.63
N PHE A 36 7.32 34.44 -30.99
CA PHE A 36 6.16 34.38 -30.09
C PHE A 36 6.50 33.63 -28.80
N PHE A 37 7.22 32.53 -28.91
CA PHE A 37 7.56 31.71 -27.76
C PHE A 37 8.61 32.38 -26.87
N LYS A 38 9.60 33.06 -27.47
CA LYS A 38 10.56 33.89 -26.72
C LYS A 38 9.83 34.96 -25.90
N THR A 39 8.95 35.74 -26.53
CA THR A 39 8.30 36.89 -25.89
C THR A 39 7.23 36.51 -24.88
N TYR A 40 6.42 35.47 -25.15
CA TYR A 40 5.26 35.14 -24.30
C TYR A 40 5.51 34.01 -23.31
N VAL A 41 6.43 33.09 -23.59
CA VAL A 41 6.66 31.91 -22.74
C VAL A 41 7.98 32.00 -21.99
N CYS A 42 9.07 32.43 -22.63
CA CYS A 42 10.39 32.49 -22.00
C CYS A 42 10.68 33.80 -21.27
N LEU A 43 10.34 34.95 -21.87
CA LEU A 43 10.65 36.28 -21.31
C LEU A 43 10.00 36.56 -19.95
N PRO A 44 8.67 36.35 -19.76
CA PRO A 44 8.01 36.74 -18.52
C PRO A 44 8.52 35.99 -17.29
N PRO A 45 8.69 34.64 -17.32
CA PRO A 45 9.29 33.90 -16.22
C PRO A 45 10.76 34.26 -15.99
N ALA A 46 11.54 34.48 -17.06
CA ALA A 46 12.95 34.83 -16.95
C ALA A 46 13.15 36.21 -16.32
N GLN A 47 12.34 37.19 -16.70
CA GLN A 47 12.37 38.53 -16.09
C GLN A 47 11.91 38.51 -14.63
N LEU A 48 10.89 37.72 -14.29
CA LEU A 48 10.46 37.50 -12.91
C LEU A 48 11.55 36.85 -12.06
N TYR A 49 12.22 35.81 -12.59
CA TYR A 49 13.32 35.15 -11.89
C TYR A 49 14.47 36.13 -11.63
N HIS A 50 14.88 36.86 -12.66
CA HIS A 50 15.95 37.86 -12.54
C HIS A 50 15.59 38.98 -11.55
N TRP A 51 14.35 39.48 -11.62
CA TRP A 51 13.85 40.47 -10.69
C TRP A 51 13.86 39.95 -9.25
N ALA A 52 13.35 38.75 -9.02
CA ALA A 52 13.30 38.13 -7.69
C ALA A 52 14.70 37.88 -7.12
N GLU A 53 15.61 37.32 -7.93
CA GLU A 53 17.00 37.08 -7.58
C GLU A 53 17.72 38.38 -7.20
N MET A 54 17.63 39.40 -8.05
CA MET A 54 18.30 40.67 -7.82
C MET A 54 17.70 41.41 -6.62
N ARG A 55 16.37 41.36 -6.44
CA ARG A 55 15.67 41.93 -5.28
C ARG A 55 16.11 41.24 -3.99
N ALA A 56 16.24 39.92 -3.99
CA ALA A 56 16.71 39.14 -2.85
C ALA A 56 18.17 39.47 -2.52
N LYS A 57 19.05 39.50 -3.52
CA LYS A 57 20.47 39.84 -3.38
C LYS A 57 20.67 41.25 -2.82
N MET A 58 19.89 42.23 -3.30
CA MET A 58 19.94 43.61 -2.82
C MET A 58 19.44 43.73 -1.37
N ARG A 59 18.36 43.03 -1.02
CA ARG A 59 17.87 42.97 0.37
C ARG A 59 18.89 42.36 1.32
N LEU A 60 19.59 41.31 0.89
CA LEU A 60 20.56 40.60 1.71
C LEU A 60 21.82 41.43 1.96
N MET A 61 22.21 42.27 1.01
CA MET A 61 23.31 43.23 1.16
C MET A 61 22.88 44.57 1.78
N GLY A 62 21.61 44.74 2.17
CA GLY A 62 21.10 45.94 2.83
C GLY A 62 20.91 47.16 1.94
N PHE A 63 20.97 47.01 0.61
CA PHE A 63 20.73 48.11 -0.34
C PHE A 63 19.25 48.21 -0.70
N ASN A 64 18.72 49.44 -0.76
CA ASN A 64 17.40 49.68 -1.34
C ASN A 64 17.46 49.40 -2.84
N ALA A 65 16.64 48.48 -3.33
CA ALA A 65 16.65 48.07 -4.74
C ALA A 65 16.13 49.20 -5.63
N GLU A 66 17.02 50.10 -6.02
CA GLU A 66 16.80 51.02 -7.13
C GLU A 66 16.75 50.20 -8.42
N ALA A 67 15.65 50.35 -9.16
CA ALA A 67 15.27 49.68 -10.41
C ALA A 67 16.26 48.63 -10.95
N VAL A 68 15.95 47.34 -10.75
CA VAL A 68 16.68 46.23 -11.37
C VAL A 68 16.62 46.39 -12.89
N LYS A 69 17.77 46.59 -13.53
CA LYS A 69 17.86 46.74 -14.98
C LYS A 69 17.33 45.47 -15.65
N PRO A 70 16.39 45.56 -16.60
CA PRO A 70 15.87 44.39 -17.29
C PRO A 70 17.00 43.67 -18.03
N LEU A 71 16.94 42.34 -18.01
CA LEU A 71 17.91 41.47 -18.66
C LEU A 71 17.83 41.63 -20.18
N ASN A 72 18.97 41.53 -20.88
CA ASN A 72 19.00 41.53 -22.35
C ASN A 72 18.08 40.42 -22.89
N GLU A 73 17.34 40.69 -23.96
CA GLU A 73 16.29 39.79 -24.48
C GLU A 73 16.85 38.40 -24.84
N GLU A 74 18.06 38.35 -25.37
CA GLU A 74 18.75 37.09 -25.68
C GLU A 74 19.09 36.27 -24.42
N ALA A 75 19.56 36.93 -23.36
CA ALA A 75 19.88 36.27 -22.09
C ALA A 75 18.61 35.80 -21.35
N ALA A 76 17.53 36.57 -21.45
CA ALA A 76 16.22 36.17 -20.91
C ALA A 76 15.64 34.97 -21.68
N ALA A 77 15.81 34.94 -23.00
CA ALA A 77 15.37 33.81 -23.82
C ALA A 77 16.13 32.51 -23.47
N ASP A 78 17.45 32.60 -23.26
CA ASP A 78 18.26 31.45 -22.87
C ASP A 78 17.91 30.93 -21.47
N LEU A 79 17.76 31.82 -20.48
CA LEU A 79 17.35 31.46 -19.13
C LEU A 79 15.94 30.85 -19.11
N GLY A 80 15.01 31.46 -19.84
CA GLY A 80 13.64 30.97 -19.96
C GLY A 80 13.57 29.59 -20.64
N ALA A 81 14.40 29.35 -21.66
CA ALA A 81 14.46 28.06 -22.33
C ALA A 81 15.06 26.96 -21.44
N GLU A 82 16.01 27.29 -20.57
CA GLU A 82 16.54 26.39 -19.54
C GLU A 82 15.48 26.00 -18.50
N LEU A 83 14.83 27.00 -17.90
CA LEU A 83 13.75 26.79 -16.93
C LEU A 83 12.60 25.98 -17.53
N LEU A 84 12.21 26.25 -18.78
CA LEU A 84 11.15 25.53 -19.44
C LEU A 84 11.51 24.06 -19.72
N GLY A 85 12.76 23.80 -20.12
CA GLY A 85 13.25 22.43 -20.32
C GLY A 85 13.16 21.61 -19.04
N GLU A 86 13.59 22.18 -17.92
CA GLU A 86 13.52 21.53 -16.60
C GLU A 86 12.07 21.36 -16.13
N ALA A 87 11.24 22.39 -16.28
CA ALA A 87 9.83 22.34 -15.91
C ALA A 87 9.07 21.25 -16.68
N THR A 88 9.35 21.08 -17.98
CA THR A 88 8.72 20.04 -18.80
C THR A 88 9.05 18.64 -18.28
N ILE A 89 10.32 18.38 -17.95
CA ILE A 89 10.75 17.09 -17.41
C ILE A 89 10.09 16.83 -16.06
N PHE A 90 10.06 17.84 -15.19
CA PHE A 90 9.44 17.74 -13.88
C PHE A 90 7.94 17.47 -13.99
N LEU A 91 7.23 18.16 -14.88
CA LEU A 91 5.81 17.95 -15.13
C LEU A 91 5.53 16.54 -15.66
N LEU A 92 6.34 16.02 -16.58
CA LEU A 92 6.21 14.65 -17.06
C LEU A 92 6.43 13.63 -15.95
N ALA A 93 7.44 13.83 -15.10
CA ALA A 93 7.69 12.96 -13.96
C ALA A 93 6.54 13.00 -12.95
N CYS A 94 6.05 14.18 -12.59
CA CYS A 94 4.89 14.35 -11.72
C CYS A 94 3.63 13.69 -12.31
N ALA A 95 3.39 13.87 -13.61
CA ALA A 95 2.26 13.25 -14.30
C ALA A 95 2.36 11.72 -14.25
N CYS A 96 3.54 11.13 -14.48
CA CYS A 96 3.74 9.68 -14.34
C CYS A 96 3.42 9.19 -12.92
N ILE A 97 3.86 9.90 -11.88
CA ILE A 97 3.58 9.53 -10.48
C ILE A 97 2.08 9.61 -10.20
N VAL A 98 1.40 10.67 -10.64
CA VAL A 98 -0.05 10.84 -10.45
C VAL A 98 -0.83 9.74 -11.17
N LEU A 99 -0.44 9.39 -12.40
CA LEU A 99 -1.07 8.31 -13.16
C LEU A 99 -0.86 6.95 -12.48
N GLU A 100 0.35 6.66 -11.99
CA GLU A 100 0.62 5.42 -11.26
C GLU A 100 -0.17 5.38 -9.95
N TYR A 101 -0.29 6.50 -9.24
CA TYR A 101 -1.12 6.62 -8.05
C TYR A 101 -2.60 6.30 -8.34
N TRP A 102 -3.15 6.85 -9.43
CA TRP A 102 -4.53 6.55 -9.84
C TRP A 102 -4.70 5.09 -10.24
N ARG A 103 -3.73 4.52 -10.98
CA ARG A 103 -3.71 3.10 -11.37
C ARG A 103 -3.66 2.19 -10.14
N GLN A 104 -2.79 2.50 -9.19
CA GLN A 104 -2.62 1.75 -7.95
C GLN A 104 -3.89 1.81 -7.09
N ARG A 105 -4.51 2.99 -6.92
CA ARG A 105 -5.80 3.12 -6.23
C ARG A 105 -6.90 2.27 -6.86
N ALA A 106 -6.95 2.21 -8.19
CA ALA A 106 -7.93 1.38 -8.89
C ALA A 106 -7.71 -0.13 -8.63
N GLN A 107 -6.45 -0.57 -8.59
CA GLN A 107 -6.11 -1.97 -8.29
C GLN A 107 -6.30 -2.32 -6.81
N GLN A 108 -6.00 -1.41 -5.90
CA GLN A 108 -6.09 -1.62 -4.46
C GLN A 108 -7.54 -1.88 -4.03
N ARG A 109 -8.50 -1.13 -4.59
CA ARG A 109 -9.95 -1.40 -4.37
C ARG A 109 -10.36 -2.81 -4.77
N ARG A 110 -9.83 -3.35 -5.87
CA ARG A 110 -10.14 -4.72 -6.30
C ARG A 110 -9.55 -5.77 -5.35
N ARG A 111 -8.34 -5.52 -4.85
CA ARG A 111 -7.69 -6.42 -3.88
C ARG A 111 -8.39 -6.42 -2.53
N GLU A 112 -8.85 -5.26 -2.07
CA GLU A 112 -9.62 -5.15 -0.82
C GLU A 112 -10.95 -5.91 -0.90
N LEU A 113 -11.64 -5.86 -2.04
CA LEU A 113 -12.85 -6.66 -2.26
C LEU A 113 -12.54 -8.16 -2.22
N GLN A 114 -11.52 -8.62 -2.95
CA GLN A 114 -11.11 -10.02 -2.94
C GLN A 114 -10.70 -10.51 -1.54
N GLN A 115 -9.98 -9.68 -0.77
CA GLN A 115 -9.61 -10.02 0.60
C GLN A 115 -10.82 -10.10 1.53
N ARG A 116 -11.82 -9.21 1.35
CA ARG A 116 -13.06 -9.25 2.11
C ARG A 116 -13.88 -10.49 1.81
N ASP A 117 -13.99 -10.87 0.53
CA ASP A 117 -14.70 -12.08 0.12
C ASP A 117 -14.04 -13.33 0.71
N ALA A 118 -12.71 -13.43 0.60
CA ALA A 118 -11.94 -14.54 1.19
C ALA A 118 -12.06 -14.61 2.73
N TRP A 119 -12.11 -13.45 3.40
CA TRP A 119 -12.33 -13.39 4.85
C TRP A 119 -13.76 -13.81 5.24
N GLY A 120 -14.74 -13.47 4.40
CA GLY A 120 -16.12 -13.94 4.55
C GLY A 120 -16.21 -15.46 4.46
N GLU A 121 -15.62 -16.04 3.41
CA GLU A 121 -15.61 -17.50 3.19
C GLU A 121 -14.95 -18.26 4.36
N MET A 122 -13.81 -17.78 4.86
CA MET A 122 -13.15 -18.34 6.05
C MET A 122 -14.03 -18.28 7.29
N ARG A 123 -14.77 -17.17 7.48
CA ARG A 123 -15.66 -17.00 8.63
C ARG A 123 -16.86 -17.94 8.55
N ASP A 124 -17.43 -18.12 7.37
CA ASP A 124 -18.54 -19.03 7.12
C ASP A 124 -18.12 -20.49 7.39
N GLU A 125 -16.89 -20.88 7.01
CA GLU A 125 -16.37 -22.21 7.29
C GLU A 125 -16.15 -22.44 8.79
N VAL A 126 -15.61 -21.44 9.51
CA VAL A 126 -15.47 -21.50 10.97
C VAL A 126 -16.84 -21.63 11.66
N GLU A 127 -17.83 -20.88 11.21
CA GLU A 127 -19.20 -20.96 11.75
C GLU A 127 -19.83 -22.34 11.49
N ARG A 128 -19.65 -22.87 10.27
CA ARG A 128 -20.11 -24.23 9.90
C ARG A 128 -19.45 -25.31 10.76
N LEU A 129 -18.14 -25.22 10.96
CA LEU A 129 -17.40 -26.12 11.84
C LEU A 129 -17.89 -26.01 13.30
N GLY A 130 -18.16 -24.79 13.78
CA GLY A 130 -18.72 -24.56 15.11
C GLY A 130 -20.08 -25.23 15.29
N LEU A 131 -20.99 -25.06 14.33
CA LEU A 131 -22.30 -25.72 14.34
C LEU A 131 -22.19 -27.25 14.28
N ALA A 132 -21.25 -27.79 13.49
CA ALA A 132 -21.01 -29.22 13.41
C ALA A 132 -20.48 -29.79 14.75
N LEU A 133 -19.60 -29.05 15.42
CA LEU A 133 -19.10 -29.37 16.76
C LEU A 133 -20.23 -29.36 17.79
N GLU A 134 -21.09 -28.35 17.77
CA GLU A 134 -22.23 -28.24 18.68
C GLU A 134 -23.24 -29.37 18.46
N ALA A 135 -23.53 -29.73 17.20
CA ALA A 135 -24.38 -30.86 16.86
C ALA A 135 -23.78 -32.21 17.30
N LEU A 136 -22.46 -32.38 17.17
CA LEU A 136 -21.76 -33.57 17.64
C LEU A 136 -21.78 -33.65 19.18
N GLN A 137 -21.56 -32.52 19.85
CA GLN A 137 -21.60 -32.44 21.30
C GLN A 137 -23.00 -32.73 21.85
N ALA A 138 -24.06 -32.24 21.20
CA ALA A 138 -25.44 -32.58 21.51
C ALA A 138 -25.70 -34.08 21.36
N GLN A 139 -25.18 -34.73 20.31
CA GLN A 139 -25.27 -36.18 20.14
C GLN A 139 -24.52 -36.95 21.23
N VAL A 140 -23.32 -36.49 21.63
CA VAL A 140 -22.56 -37.13 22.71
C VAL A 140 -23.27 -36.99 24.07
N GLN A 141 -23.94 -35.87 24.32
CA GLN A 141 -24.72 -35.67 25.55
C GLN A 141 -26.07 -36.42 25.53
N ALA A 142 -26.72 -36.52 24.37
CA ALA A 142 -27.98 -37.24 24.21
C ALA A 142 -27.77 -38.76 24.09
N ALA A 143 -26.58 -39.22 23.67
CA ALA A 143 -26.23 -40.63 23.70
C ALA A 143 -26.19 -41.10 25.16
N PRO A 144 -26.96 -42.14 25.53
CA PRO A 144 -27.05 -42.64 26.89
C PRO A 144 -25.75 -43.34 27.33
N THR A 145 -24.63 -43.14 26.65
CA THR A 145 -23.36 -43.80 26.95
C THR A 145 -22.85 -43.44 28.35
N GLN A 146 -23.04 -42.23 28.86
CA GLN A 146 -22.66 -41.92 30.25
C GLN A 146 -23.63 -42.56 31.26
N SER A 147 -24.94 -42.45 31.04
CA SER A 147 -25.95 -43.06 31.92
C SER A 147 -25.89 -44.59 31.91
N ALA A 148 -25.66 -45.20 30.74
CA ALA A 148 -25.54 -46.65 30.58
C ALA A 148 -24.20 -47.19 31.12
N LEU A 149 -23.11 -46.42 31.03
CA LEU A 149 -21.84 -46.77 31.67
C LEU A 149 -21.91 -46.66 33.20
N ASP A 150 -22.68 -45.70 33.73
CA ASP A 150 -22.93 -45.57 35.16
C ASP A 150 -23.85 -46.68 35.69
N GLU A 151 -24.89 -47.07 34.93
CA GLU A 151 -25.70 -48.26 35.23
C GLU A 151 -24.86 -49.54 35.23
N LEU A 152 -24.02 -49.76 34.19
CA LEU A 152 -23.15 -50.93 34.14
C LEU A 152 -22.14 -50.96 35.29
N ARG A 153 -21.62 -49.80 35.71
CA ARG A 153 -20.74 -49.70 36.88
C ARG A 153 -21.46 -50.03 38.17
N ALA A 154 -22.69 -49.56 38.34
CA ALA A 154 -23.51 -49.87 39.50
C ALA A 154 -23.78 -51.38 39.57
N GLU A 155 -24.13 -52.01 38.46
CA GLU A 155 -24.40 -53.44 38.37
C GLU A 155 -23.14 -54.28 38.69
N ILE A 156 -21.98 -53.89 38.17
CA ILE A 156 -20.70 -54.54 38.50
C ILE A 156 -20.34 -54.39 39.99
N GLN A 157 -20.62 -53.22 40.59
CA GLN A 157 -20.36 -53.01 42.03
C GLN A 157 -21.28 -53.84 42.90
N ASP A 158 -22.56 -53.97 42.54
CA ASP A 158 -23.51 -54.80 43.26
C ASP A 158 -23.15 -56.28 43.17
N LEU A 159 -22.79 -56.79 41.98
CA LEU A 159 -22.31 -58.16 41.84
C LEU A 159 -21.05 -58.43 42.66
N ARG A 160 -20.13 -57.46 42.71
CA ARG A 160 -18.92 -57.55 43.54
C ARG A 160 -19.25 -57.51 45.05
N ALA A 161 -20.27 -56.77 45.47
CA ALA A 161 -20.75 -56.74 46.86
C ALA A 161 -21.46 -58.05 47.25
N HIS A 162 -22.23 -58.65 46.35
CA HIS A 162 -22.86 -59.96 46.54
C HIS A 162 -21.81 -61.07 46.64
N SER A 163 -20.78 -61.06 45.78
CA SER A 163 -19.66 -62.00 45.84
C SER A 163 -18.87 -61.87 47.16
N ARG A 164 -18.59 -60.64 47.62
CA ARG A 164 -17.97 -60.40 48.95
C ARG A 164 -18.81 -60.90 50.13
N ARG A 165 -20.13 -60.94 50.01
CA ARG A 165 -21.02 -61.52 51.04
C ARG A 165 -20.98 -63.05 51.03
N GLN A 166 -20.85 -63.67 49.86
CA GLN A 166 -20.70 -65.12 49.72
C GLN A 166 -19.34 -65.63 50.19
N ASP A 167 -18.28 -64.83 50.07
CA ASP A 167 -16.91 -65.21 50.42
C ASP A 167 -16.56 -65.03 51.93
N LYS A 168 -17.55 -64.73 52.78
CA LYS A 168 -17.35 -64.68 54.24
C LYS A 168 -17.20 -66.12 54.76
N PRO A 169 -16.05 -66.50 55.34
CA PRO A 169 -15.80 -67.90 55.69
C PRO A 169 -16.72 -68.33 56.83
N LYS A 170 -17.37 -69.49 56.67
CA LYS A 170 -18.08 -70.17 57.77
C LYS A 170 -17.04 -70.55 58.83
N ALA A 171 -17.05 -69.84 59.95
CA ALA A 171 -16.17 -70.11 61.09
C ALA A 171 -16.38 -71.55 61.62
N PRO A 172 -15.31 -72.25 62.03
CA PRO A 172 -15.40 -73.64 62.47
C PRO A 172 -15.96 -73.72 63.90
N ARG A 173 -16.87 -74.66 64.14
CA ARG A 173 -17.24 -75.16 65.48
C ARG A 173 -17.07 -76.69 65.41
N ALA A 174 -15.99 -77.20 65.97
CA ALA A 174 -15.83 -77.63 67.38
C ALA A 174 -16.51 -78.99 67.60
#